data_AF-A0A926EWH4-F1
#
_entry.id   AF-A0A926EWH4-F1
#
_cell.length_a   1.000
_cell.length_b   1.000
_cell.length_c   1.000
_cell.angle_alpha   90.00
_cell.angle_beta   90.00
_cell.angle_gamma   90.00
#
_symmetry.space_group_name_H-M   'P 1'
#
loop_
_entity.id
_entity.type
_entity.pdbx_description
1 polymer ?
#
loop_
_entity_poly.entity_id
_entity_poly.type
_entity_poly.pdbx_seq_one_letter_code
_entity_poly.pdbx_strand_id
1 'polypeptide(L)' 'MIIEKENIVIRSANVDDAIQLNKWWNNGKVMEHAGFPKGLGQSLEETTDEIRNWEGKLSQICIIKIDGKVVGEVQWTMK' A
#
# COMPACT_ATOMS: atom_id res chain seq x y z
N MET A 1 -9.83 8.52 0.05
CA MET A 1 -9.12 9.54 -0.73
C MET A 1 -8.92 9.03 -2.15
N ILE A 2 -9.09 9.90 -3.16
CA ILE A 2 -8.67 9.65 -4.55
C ILE A 2 -8.06 10.95 -5.09
N ILE A 3 -6.91 10.85 -5.75
CA ILE A 3 -6.21 11.93 -6.46
C ILE A 3 -5.90 11.41 -7.86
N GLU A 4 -6.28 12.17 -8.88
CA GLU A 4 -6.12 11.76 -10.28
C GLU A 4 -5.39 12.86 -11.07
N LYS A 5 -4.43 12.45 -11.90
CA LYS A 5 -3.78 13.31 -12.87
C LYS A 5 -3.36 12.47 -14.07
N GLU A 6 -3.93 12.78 -15.24
CA GLU A 6 -3.68 12.05 -16.49
C GLU A 6 -3.91 10.54 -16.30
N ASN A 7 -2.90 9.70 -16.51
CA ASN A 7 -2.98 8.25 -16.34
C ASN A 7 -2.61 7.76 -14.93
N ILE A 8 -2.35 8.69 -14.00
CA ILE A 8 -1.92 8.39 -12.62
C ILE A 8 -3.11 8.56 -11.67
N VAL A 9 -3.37 7.53 -10.87
CA VAL A 9 -4.38 7.55 -9.80
C VAL A 9 -3.72 7.15 -8.49
N ILE A 10 -3.86 7.98 -7.46
CA ILE A 10 -3.53 7.62 -6.08
C ILE A 10 -4.85 7.50 -5.32
N ARG A 11 -5.15 6.32 -4.79
CA ARG A 11 -6.38 6.08 -4.02
C ARG A 11 -6.05 5.42 -2.70
N SER A 12 -6.91 5.57 -1.70
CA SER A 12 -6.83 4.77 -0.49
C SER A 12 -6.75 3.28 -0.84
N ALA A 13 -5.89 2.56 -0.13
CA ALA A 13 -5.91 1.11 -0.15
C ALA A 13 -7.22 0.61 0.47
N ASN A 14 -7.70 -0.52 -0.01
CA ASN A 14 -8.80 -1.27 0.58
C ASN A 14 -8.38 -2.74 0.79
N VAL A 15 -9.24 -3.53 1.41
CA VAL A 15 -8.92 -4.94 1.73
C VAL A 15 -8.59 -5.81 0.51
N ASP A 16 -9.06 -5.45 -0.69
CA ASP A 16 -8.75 -6.19 -1.93
C ASP A 16 -7.28 -5.97 -2.35
N ASP A 17 -6.65 -4.89 -1.90
CA ASP A 17 -5.23 -4.63 -2.13
C ASP A 17 -4.31 -5.45 -1.22
N ALA A 18 -4.85 -6.09 -0.18
CA ALA A 18 -4.07 -6.82 0.82
C ALA A 18 -3.16 -7.89 0.20
N ILE A 19 -3.64 -8.61 -0.82
CA ILE A 19 -2.85 -9.63 -1.51
C ILE A 19 -1.62 -9.01 -2.18
N GLN A 20 -1.79 -7.87 -2.85
CA GLN A 20 -0.70 -7.21 -3.58
C GLN A 20 0.29 -6.53 -2.60
N LEU A 21 -0.23 -5.87 -1.57
CA LEU A 21 0.58 -5.24 -0.53
C LEU A 21 1.37 -6.28 0.26
N ASN A 22 0.73 -7.38 0.70
CA ASN A 22 1.41 -8.46 1.41
C ASN A 22 2.55 -9.05 0.57
N LYS A 23 2.33 -9.24 -0.74
CA LYS A 23 3.38 -9.70 -1.66
C LYS A 23 4.55 -8.72 -1.76
N TRP A 24 4.29 -7.42 -1.84
CA TRP A 24 5.36 -6.41 -1.89
C TRP A 24 6.10 -6.31 -0.57
N TRP A 25 5.36 -6.17 0.54
CA TRP A 25 5.91 -6.02 1.87
C TRP A 25 6.71 -7.24 2.33
N ASN A 26 6.35 -8.45 1.89
CA ASN A 26 7.13 -9.65 2.19
C ASN A 26 8.26 -9.93 1.20
N ASN A 27 8.35 -9.19 0.11
CA ASN A 27 9.45 -9.34 -0.84
C ASN A 27 10.63 -8.46 -0.43
N GLY A 28 11.67 -9.08 0.12
CA GLY A 28 12.88 -8.38 0.56
C GLY A 28 13.54 -7.52 -0.53
N LYS A 29 13.52 -7.94 -1.81
CA LYS A 29 14.07 -7.12 -2.90
C LYS A 29 13.24 -5.87 -3.17
N VAL A 30 11.92 -5.95 -3.01
CA VAL A 30 11.03 -4.78 -3.13
C VAL A 30 11.26 -3.87 -1.94
N MET A 31 11.29 -4.40 -0.71
CA MET A 31 11.35 -3.61 0.52
C MET A 31 12.76 -3.21 0.98
N GLU A 32 13.82 -3.65 0.31
CA GLU A 32 15.20 -3.30 0.66
C GLU A 32 15.40 -1.78 0.72
N HIS A 33 14.83 -1.03 -0.23
CA HIS A 33 14.90 0.43 -0.26
C HIS A 33 14.20 1.10 0.94
N ALA A 34 13.24 0.40 1.56
CA ALA A 34 12.50 0.85 2.73
C ALA A 34 13.14 0.38 4.05
N GLY A 35 14.29 -0.31 3.99
CA GLY A 35 15.02 -0.79 5.18
C GLY A 35 14.64 -2.20 5.65
N PHE A 36 13.84 -2.95 4.87
CA PHE A 36 13.43 -4.32 5.20
C PHE A 36 13.94 -5.32 4.14
N PRO A 37 15.25 -5.63 4.12
CA PRO A 37 15.85 -6.49 3.09
C PRO A 37 15.35 -7.95 3.11
N LYS A 38 14.64 -8.36 4.15
CA LYS A 38 14.00 -9.68 4.27
C LYS A 38 12.47 -9.62 4.10
N GLY A 39 11.91 -8.46 3.78
CA GLY A 39 10.50 -8.17 3.87
C GLY A 39 10.02 -8.05 5.32
N LEU A 40 8.73 -7.79 5.50
CA LEU A 40 8.10 -7.66 6.81
C LEU A 40 7.79 -9.02 7.45
N GLY A 41 7.59 -10.07 6.63
CA GLY A 41 7.24 -11.41 7.12
C GLY A 41 5.83 -11.49 7.71
N GLN A 42 4.95 -10.55 7.37
CA GLN A 42 3.57 -10.50 7.86
C GLN A 42 2.69 -11.53 7.16
N SER A 43 1.77 -12.13 7.91
CA SER A 43 0.65 -12.88 7.35
C SER A 43 -0.30 -11.97 6.54
N LEU A 44 -1.10 -12.58 5.66
CA LEU A 44 -2.11 -11.84 4.90
C LEU A 44 -3.17 -11.21 5.82
N GLU A 45 -3.47 -11.85 6.96
CA GLU A 45 -4.39 -11.33 7.97
C GLU A 45 -3.86 -10.05 8.60
N GLU A 46 -2.59 -10.03 9.04
CA GLU A 46 -1.94 -8.83 9.58
C GLU A 46 -1.94 -7.67 8.57
N THR A 47 -1.63 -7.94 7.30
CA THR A 47 -1.70 -6.91 6.25
C THR A 47 -3.13 -6.40 6.04
N THR A 48 -4.13 -7.28 6.08
CA THR A 48 -5.53 -6.89 5.92
C THR A 48 -5.99 -6.00 7.08
N ASP A 49 -5.60 -6.34 8.31
CA ASP A 49 -5.93 -5.56 9.51
C ASP A 49 -5.18 -4.22 9.52
N GLU A 50 -3.95 -4.18 9.04
CA GLU A 50 -3.20 -2.94 8.87
C GLU A 50 -3.92 -1.98 7.90
N ILE A 51 -4.47 -2.48 6.79
CA ILE A 51 -5.28 -1.66 5.86
C ILE A 51 -6.57 -1.17 6.54
N ARG A 52 -7.30 -2.05 7.23
CA ARG A 52 -8.53 -1.69 7.96
C ARG A 52 -8.29 -0.60 9.00
N ASN A 53 -7.13 -0.63 9.66
CA ASN A 53 -6.75 0.37 10.65
C ASN A 53 -6.65 1.79 10.07
N TRP A 54 -6.59 1.96 8.75
CA TRP A 54 -6.57 3.26 8.07
C TRP A 54 -7.93 3.66 7.47
N GLU A 55 -8.92 2.78 7.46
CA GLU A 55 -10.25 3.10 6.95
C GLU A 55 -10.87 4.28 7.71
N GLY A 56 -11.42 5.24 6.95
CA GLY A 56 -12.02 6.46 7.51
C GLY A 56 -11.04 7.48 8.13
N LYS A 57 -9.74 7.18 8.22
CA LYS A 57 -8.72 8.13 8.73
C LYS A 57 -8.26 9.10 7.65
N LEU A 58 -7.74 10.27 8.05
CA LEU A 58 -7.09 11.20 7.10
C LEU A 58 -5.74 10.65 6.66
N SER A 59 -4.88 10.26 7.61
CA SER A 59 -3.65 9.51 7.33
C SER A 59 -4.02 8.12 6.80
N GLN A 60 -3.40 7.68 5.69
CA GLN A 60 -3.79 6.45 5.00
C GLN A 60 -2.63 5.80 4.25
N ILE A 61 -2.74 4.50 4.03
CA ILE A 61 -2.00 3.78 2.99
C ILE A 61 -2.77 3.95 1.68
N CYS A 62 -2.07 4.35 0.63
CA CYS A 62 -2.64 4.57 -0.69
C CYS A 62 -1.94 3.70 -1.73
N ILE A 63 -2.71 3.27 -2.73
CA ILE A 63 -2.24 2.57 -3.92
C ILE A 63 -2.02 3.58 -5.04
N ILE A 64 -0.88 3.47 -5.71
CA ILE A 64 -0.53 4.19 -6.92
C ILE A 64 -0.86 3.31 -8.13
N LYS A 65 -1.67 3.84 -9.04
CA LYS A 65 -1.97 3.23 -10.32
C LYS A 65 -1.43 4.10 -11.46
N ILE A 66 -0.83 3.46 -12.47
CA ILE A 66 -0.43 4.07 -13.74
C ILE A 66 -1.04 3.24 -14.86
N ASP A 67 -1.73 3.87 -15.80
CA ASP A 67 -2.45 3.19 -16.89
C ASP A 67 -3.41 2.10 -16.38
N GLY A 68 -4.06 2.37 -15.24
CA GLY A 68 -4.98 1.45 -14.57
C GLY A 68 -4.31 0.26 -13.86
N LYS A 69 -2.99 0.09 -13.94
CA LYS A 69 -2.22 -0.97 -13.27
C LYS A 69 -1.70 -0.49 -11.93
N VAL A 70 -1.77 -1.35 -10.91
CA VAL A 70 -1.20 -1.09 -9.59
C VAL A 70 0.32 -1.22 -9.67
N VAL A 71 1.06 -0.16 -9.31
CA VAL A 71 2.52 -0.08 -9.51
C VAL A 71 3.31 0.23 -8.24
N GLY A 72 2.65 0.66 -7.17
CA GLY A 72 3.27 0.86 -5.87
C GLY A 72 2.28 1.40 -4.86
N GLU A 73 2.81 1.76 -3.70
CA GLU A 73 2.09 2.34 -2.58
C GLU A 73 2.73 3.65 -2.10
N VAL A 74 1.96 4.44 -1.37
CA VAL A 74 2.47 5.57 -0.59
C VAL A 74 1.70 5.64 0.72
N GLN A 75 2.41 5.86 1.83
CA GLN A 75 1.77 6.17 3.09
C GLN A 75 1.83 7.68 3.33
N TRP A 76 0.66 8.29 3.54
CA TRP A 76 0.56 9.69 3.88
C TRP A 76 0.08 9.85 5.32
N THR A 77 0.77 10.72 6.07
CA THR A 77 0.45 11.00 7.48
C THR A 77 0.31 12.50 7.67
N MET A 78 -0.84 12.94 8.18
CA MET A 78 -1.00 14.28 8.75
C MET A 78 -0.25 14.35 10.08
N LYS A 79 0.63 15.34 10.23
CA LYS A 79 1.28 15.67 11.50
C LYS A 79 0.51 16.76 12.23
#